data_AF-A0A923UWS6-F1
#
_entry.id   AF-A0A923UWS6-F1
#
_cell.length_a   1.000
_cell.length_b   1.000
_cell.length_c   1.000
_cell.angle_alpha   90.00
_cell.angle_beta   90.00
_cell.angle_gamma   90.00
#
_symmetry.space_group_name_H-M   'P 1'
#
loop_
_entity.id
_entity.type
_entity.pdbx_description
1 polymer ?
#
loop_
_entity_poly.entity_id
_entity_poly.type
_entity_poly.pdbx_seq_one_letter_code
_entity_poly.pdbx_strand_id
1 'polypeptide(L)'
;LVGEGVEETTAQAIKDMAETDPNVEIAAWPLTMYLGPENVLLVLGVQFMPAISGEDLANSIDAIESRIRLRYPMIKRIFIEANRLGAAARAQMEAASSPASHG
;
A
#
# COMPACT_ATOMS: atom_id res chain seq x y z
N LEU A 1 -15.90 -0.19 9.00
CA LEU A 1 -16.21 -1.60 9.28
C LEU A 1 -14.91 -2.33 9.50
N VAL A 2 -14.77 -3.19 10.51
CA VAL A 2 -13.51 -3.95 10.69
C VAL A 2 -13.45 -5.03 9.59
N GLY A 3 -12.29 -5.19 8.96
CA GLY A 3 -12.08 -6.17 7.88
C GLY A 3 -12.38 -5.65 6.47
N GLU A 4 -13.01 -4.49 6.32
CA GLU A 4 -13.26 -3.88 5.02
C GLU A 4 -12.10 -2.99 4.55
N GLY A 5 -11.98 -2.82 3.23
CA GLY A 5 -11.04 -1.88 2.62
C GLY A 5 -11.57 -0.43 2.62
N VAL A 6 -10.70 0.50 2.28
CA VAL A 6 -11.11 1.88 1.99
C VAL A 6 -11.88 1.94 0.67
N GLU A 7 -12.64 3.02 0.49
CA GLU A 7 -13.32 3.32 -0.77
C GLU A 7 -12.36 3.28 -1.97
N GLU A 8 -12.84 2.83 -3.12
CA GLU A 8 -12.05 2.69 -4.36
C GLU A 8 -11.35 4.00 -4.74
N THR A 9 -12.02 5.15 -4.58
CA THR A 9 -11.43 6.48 -4.84
C THR A 9 -10.26 6.80 -3.90
N THR A 10 -10.29 6.29 -2.67
CA THR A 10 -9.19 6.44 -1.71
C THR A 10 -8.02 5.54 -2.09
N ALA A 11 -8.30 4.29 -2.49
CA ALA A 11 -7.27 3.37 -2.98
C ALA A 11 -6.59 3.93 -4.25
N GLN A 12 -7.37 4.43 -5.21
CA GLN A 12 -6.82 5.08 -6.40
C GLN A 12 -5.92 6.27 -6.04
N ALA A 13 -6.37 7.15 -5.15
CA ALA A 13 -5.57 8.29 -4.72
C ALA A 13 -4.26 7.86 -4.01
N ILE A 14 -4.27 6.78 -3.23
CA ILE A 14 -3.05 6.21 -2.63
C ILE A 14 -2.08 5.72 -3.69
N LYS A 15 -2.58 4.99 -4.70
CA LYS A 15 -1.77 4.52 -5.82
C LYS A 15 -1.14 5.70 -6.58
N ASP A 16 -1.95 6.69 -6.91
CA ASP A 16 -1.50 7.90 -7.62
C ASP A 16 -0.44 8.66 -6.80
N MET A 17 -0.63 8.77 -5.49
CA MET A 17 0.37 9.37 -4.61
C MET A 17 1.70 8.61 -4.67
N ALA A 18 1.71 7.28 -4.70
CA ALA A 18 2.97 6.54 -4.86
C ALA A 18 3.60 6.80 -6.24
N GLU A 19 2.82 6.81 -7.32
CA GLU A 19 3.30 7.00 -8.69
C GLU A 19 3.70 8.45 -9.03
N THR A 20 3.37 9.43 -8.17
CA THR A 20 3.91 10.79 -8.31
C THR A 20 5.34 10.95 -7.82
N ASP A 21 5.90 9.94 -7.15
CA ASP A 21 7.32 9.92 -6.80
C ASP A 21 8.17 9.62 -8.04
N PRO A 22 9.19 10.44 -8.39
CA PRO A 22 9.97 10.26 -9.61
C PRO A 22 10.80 8.97 -9.62
N ASN A 23 11.01 8.35 -8.47
CA ASN A 23 11.75 7.09 -8.35
C ASN A 23 10.84 5.85 -8.43
N VAL A 24 9.53 6.04 -8.59
CA VAL A 24 8.55 4.94 -8.74
C VAL A 24 8.25 4.72 -10.22
N GLU A 25 8.44 3.49 -10.68
CA GLU A 25 8.06 3.07 -12.03
C GLU A 25 6.55 2.77 -12.11
N ILE A 26 6.04 2.01 -11.13
CA ILE A 26 4.61 1.66 -11.04
C ILE A 26 4.26 1.19 -9.62
N ALA A 27 3.05 1.46 -9.18
CA ALA A 27 2.49 0.91 -7.94
C ALA A 27 1.40 -0.14 -8.23
N ALA A 28 1.33 -1.17 -7.40
CA ALA A 28 0.22 -2.12 -7.42
C ALA A 28 -1.06 -1.49 -6.85
N TRP A 29 -2.20 -2.18 -7.03
CA TRP A 29 -3.42 -1.77 -6.35
C TRP A 29 -3.25 -1.87 -4.82
N PRO A 30 -3.57 -0.82 -4.04
CA PRO A 30 -3.42 -0.86 -2.59
C PRO A 30 -4.33 -1.89 -1.95
N LEU A 31 -3.81 -2.63 -0.98
CA LEU A 31 -4.62 -3.46 -0.10
C LEU A 31 -4.80 -2.73 1.21
N THR A 32 -6.05 -2.61 1.63
CA THR A 32 -6.37 -1.90 2.86
C THR A 32 -7.34 -2.69 3.70
N MET A 33 -7.23 -2.50 5.01
CA MET A 33 -8.16 -3.09 5.97
C MET A 33 -8.31 -2.15 7.16
N TYR A 34 -9.54 -1.80 7.49
CA TYR A 34 -9.86 -1.19 8.78
C TYR A 34 -9.65 -2.21 9.90
N LEU A 35 -8.69 -1.92 10.78
CA LEU A 35 -8.46 -2.59 12.07
C LEU A 35 -9.33 -2.01 13.20
N GLY A 36 -9.96 -0.86 12.94
CA GLY A 36 -10.83 -0.14 13.86
C GLY A 36 -11.37 1.14 13.21
N PRO A 37 -12.20 1.94 13.90
CA PRO A 37 -12.86 3.12 13.33
C PRO A 37 -11.92 4.15 12.71
N GLU A 38 -10.73 4.31 13.28
CA GLU A 38 -9.69 5.24 12.81
C GLU A 38 -8.31 4.56 12.72
N ASN A 39 -8.30 3.29 12.36
CA ASN A 39 -7.06 2.53 12.24
C ASN A 39 -7.14 1.67 10.99
N VAL A 40 -6.46 2.10 9.94
CA VAL A 40 -6.35 1.39 8.66
C VAL A 40 -4.93 0.86 8.51
N LEU A 41 -4.84 -0.41 8.11
CA LEU A 41 -3.67 -1.04 7.55
C LEU A 41 -3.65 -0.79 6.04
N LEU A 42 -2.50 -0.38 5.51
CA LEU A 42 -2.20 -0.31 4.09
C LEU A 42 -1.01 -1.21 3.77
N VAL A 43 -1.15 -2.06 2.74
CA VAL A 43 -0.05 -2.79 2.10
C VAL A 43 0.01 -2.36 0.64
N LEU A 44 1.19 -1.93 0.19
CA LEU A 44 1.40 -1.41 -1.16
C LEU A 44 2.65 -2.00 -1.79
N GLY A 45 2.47 -2.74 -2.89
CA GLY A 45 3.59 -3.15 -3.73
C GLY A 45 4.03 -2.00 -4.63
N VAL A 46 5.33 -1.68 -4.66
CA VAL A 46 5.87 -0.58 -5.47
C VAL A 46 7.09 -1.07 -6.22
N GLN A 47 7.10 -0.88 -7.54
CA GLN A 47 8.29 -1.07 -8.35
C GLN A 47 9.02 0.27 -8.46
N PHE A 48 10.26 0.30 -8.00
CA PHE A 48 11.11 1.47 -8.12
C PHE A 48 11.93 1.41 -9.41
N MET A 49 12.42 2.58 -9.84
CA MET A 49 13.27 2.71 -11.01
C MET A 49 14.52 1.81 -10.89
N PRO A 50 15.01 1.24 -12.01
CA PRO A 50 16.22 0.42 -12.01
C PRO A 50 17.43 1.19 -11.46
N ALA A 51 18.33 0.46 -10.79
CA ALA A 51 19.59 0.99 -10.25
C ALA A 51 19.45 2.17 -9.25
N ILE A 52 18.28 2.34 -8.62
CA ILE A 52 18.10 3.24 -7.49
C ILE A 52 19.07 2.89 -6.35
N SER A 53 19.65 3.90 -5.71
CA SER A 53 20.51 3.68 -4.54
C SER A 53 19.67 3.23 -3.33
N GLY A 54 20.29 2.55 -2.36
CA GLY A 54 19.60 2.17 -1.14
C GLY A 54 19.11 3.37 -0.31
N GLU A 55 19.85 4.48 -0.37
CA GLU A 55 19.47 5.74 0.29
C GLU A 55 18.26 6.39 -0.39
N ASP A 56 18.29 6.51 -1.72
CA ASP A 56 17.17 7.08 -2.48
C ASP A 56 15.91 6.23 -2.36
N LEU A 57 16.05 4.90 -2.30
CA LEU A 57 14.95 3.98 -2.03
C LEU A 57 14.31 4.26 -0.67
N ALA A 58 15.12 4.36 0.39
CA ALA A 58 14.63 4.66 1.73
C ALA A 58 13.94 6.03 1.79
N ASN A 59 14.56 7.06 1.20
CA ASN A 59 14.00 8.40 1.12
C ASN A 59 12.65 8.45 0.38
N SER A 60 12.53 7.68 -0.71
CA SER A 60 11.29 7.60 -1.49
C SER A 60 10.18 6.91 -0.70
N ILE A 61 10.51 5.82 0.02
CA ILE A 61 9.56 5.14 0.92
C ILE A 61 9.05 6.11 1.99
N ASP A 62 9.95 6.82 2.68
CA ASP A 62 9.60 7.79 3.72
C ASP A 62 8.71 8.93 3.18
N ALA A 63 9.02 9.42 1.98
CA ALA A 63 8.24 10.47 1.32
C ALA A 63 6.83 9.99 0.96
N ILE A 64 6.71 8.78 0.40
CA ILE A 64 5.42 8.16 0.05
C ILE A 64 4.57 7.96 1.31
N GLU A 65 5.14 7.38 2.37
CA GLU A 65 4.45 7.18 3.65
C GLU A 65 3.97 8.50 4.25
N SER A 66 4.83 9.52 4.26
CA SER A 66 4.52 10.83 4.81
C SER A 66 3.36 11.49 4.08
N ARG A 67 3.36 11.45 2.75
CA ARG A 67 2.29 12.01 1.90
C ARG A 67 0.97 11.28 2.13
N ILE A 68 0.98 9.96 2.22
CA ILE A 68 -0.21 9.15 2.51
C ILE A 68 -0.75 9.50 3.89
N ARG A 69 0.09 9.52 4.94
CA ARG A 69 -0.32 9.84 6.32
C ARG A 69 -0.87 11.26 6.45
N LEU A 70 -0.26 12.22 5.74
CA LEU A 70 -0.72 13.61 5.74
C LEU A 70 -2.13 13.74 5.13
N ARG A 71 -2.41 13.00 4.05
CA ARG A 71 -3.71 13.03 3.39
C ARG A 71 -4.76 12.18 4.10
N TYR A 72 -4.35 11.05 4.66
CA TYR A 72 -5.21 10.02 5.25
C TYR A 72 -4.71 9.63 6.66
N PRO A 73 -4.96 10.46 7.69
CA PRO A 73 -4.47 10.22 9.05
C PRO A 73 -4.97 8.93 9.71
N MET A 74 -6.07 8.34 9.21
CA MET A 74 -6.57 7.05 9.67
C MET A 74 -5.67 5.87 9.27
N ILE A 75 -4.80 6.02 8.26
CA ILE A 75 -3.84 5.01 7.82
C ILE A 75 -2.63 5.05 8.77
N LYS A 76 -2.71 4.25 9.83
CA LYS A 76 -1.72 4.25 10.91
C LYS A 76 -0.59 3.25 10.65
N ARG A 77 -0.85 2.20 9.88
CA ARG A 77 0.12 1.15 9.52
C ARG A 77 0.25 1.10 8.00
N ILE A 78 1.47 1.28 7.50
CA ILE A 78 1.81 1.20 6.08
C ILE A 78 2.95 0.20 5.93
N PHE A 79 2.82 -0.71 4.97
CA PHE A 79 3.89 -1.60 4.54
C PHE A 79 4.09 -1.40 3.04
N ILE A 80 5.30 -1.00 2.65
CA ILE A 80 5.69 -0.85 1.24
C ILE A 80 6.60 -2.02 0.85
N GLU A 81 6.16 -2.82 -0.12
CA GLU A 81 6.95 -3.91 -0.68
C GLU A 81 7.68 -3.43 -1.93
N ALA A 82 8.97 -3.08 -1.77
CA ALA A 82 9.80 -2.61 -2.86
C ALA A 82 10.16 -3.75 -3.84
N ASN A 83 9.99 -3.48 -5.14
CA ASN A 83 10.33 -4.36 -6.27
C ASN A 83 9.63 -5.73 -6.23
N ARG A 84 8.42 -5.79 -5.67
CA ARG A 84 7.62 -7.02 -5.55
C ARG A 84 6.17 -6.84 -5.99
N LEU A 85 5.94 -6.50 -7.25
CA LEU A 85 4.57 -6.48 -7.80
C LEU A 85 3.90 -7.87 -7.79
N GLY A 86 4.69 -8.95 -7.91
CA GLY A 86 4.18 -10.32 -7.96
C GLY A 86 3.90 -10.97 -6.60
N ALA A 87 4.41 -10.43 -5.47
CA ALA A 87 4.16 -10.99 -4.15
C ALA A 87 2.86 -10.42 -3.55
N ALA A 88 2.67 -9.10 -3.62
CA ALA A 88 1.42 -8.45 -3.27
C ALA A 88 0.24 -9.04 -4.06
N ALA A 89 0.37 -9.26 -5.37
CA ALA A 89 -0.66 -9.90 -6.21
C ALA A 89 -0.93 -11.39 -5.88
N ARG A 90 0.05 -12.11 -5.34
CA ARG A 90 -0.14 -13.52 -4.91
C ARG A 90 -0.79 -13.60 -3.53
N ALA A 91 -0.37 -12.75 -2.60
CA ALA A 91 -1.06 -12.58 -1.32
C ALA A 91 -2.53 -12.17 -1.52
N GLN A 92 -2.84 -11.41 -2.58
CA GLN A 92 -4.22 -11.08 -3.00
C GLN A 92 -5.04 -12.32 -3.37
N MET A 93 -4.48 -13.23 -4.18
CA MET A 93 -5.16 -14.47 -4.55
C MET A 93 -5.35 -15.40 -3.35
N GLU A 94 -4.36 -15.51 -2.46
CA GLU A 94 -4.45 -16.37 -1.26
C GLU A 94 -5.42 -15.81 -0.21
N ALA A 95 -5.40 -14.50 0.06
CA ALA A 95 -6.31 -13.88 1.02
C ALA A 95 -7.77 -13.88 0.53
N ALA A 96 -8.00 -13.69 -0.77
CA ALA A 96 -9.35 -13.74 -1.36
C ALA A 96 -9.90 -15.17 -1.52
N SER A 97 -9.07 -16.20 -1.43
CA SER A 97 -9.46 -17.61 -1.57
C SER A 97 -9.60 -18.37 -0.24
N SER A 98 -9.30 -17.74 0.89
CA SER A 98 -9.54 -18.32 2.22
C SER A 98 -10.91 -17.90 2.73
N PRO A 99 -11.94 -18.78 2.76
CA PRO A 99 -13.19 -18.45 3.42
C PRO A 99 -12.89 -18.27 4.90
N ALA A 100 -13.35 -17.16 5.48
CA ALA A 100 -13.36 -16.99 6.91
C ALA A 100 -14.30 -18.04 7.52
N SER A 101 -13.77 -19.21 7.87
CA SER A 101 -14.42 -20.17 8.75
C SER A 101 -14.56 -19.50 10.12
N HIS A 102 -15.66 -18.77 10.30
CA HIS A 102 -16.14 -18.41 11.62
C HIS A 102 -16.86 -19.64 12.16
N GLY A 103 -16.17 -20.35 13.05
CA GLY A 103 -16.80 -21.26 14.02
C GLY A 103 -17.15 -20.53 15.31
#